data_AF-A0A5M5CB98-F1
#
_entry.id   AF-A0A5M5CB98-F1
#
_cell.length_a   1.000
_cell.length_b   1.000
_cell.length_c   1.000
_cell.angle_alpha   90.00
_cell.angle_beta   90.00
_cell.angle_gamma   90.00
#
_symmetry.space_group_name_H-M   'P 1'
#
loop_
_entity.id
_entity.type
_entity.pdbx_description
1 polymer ?
#
loop_
_entity_poly.entity_id
_entity_poly.type
_entity_poly.pdbx_seq_one_letter_code
_entity_poly.pdbx_strand_id
1 'polypeptide(L)'
;IFPGYVWLATGGKSQLREEKLRVLTGRTVLLFPDADGYAEWKQRAGSMNFCKAIVSDIIEKNATPKQKADHIDIADWIIYQIREGKLMCTADHLVEAEKILQRMMEKNPLLQKLIDDLDLVPVGASPIRYGD
;
A
#
# COMPACT_ATOMS: atom_id res chain seq x y z
N ILE A 1 2.42 6.35 1.99
CA ILE A 1 2.77 4.93 2.31
C ILE A 1 4.12 4.94 3.03
N PHE A 2 4.29 4.12 4.07
CA PHE A 2 5.28 4.28 5.16
C PHE A 2 6.74 4.50 4.71
N PRO A 3 7.28 5.73 4.74
CA PRO A 3 8.61 6.05 4.21
C PRO A 3 9.77 5.61 5.12
N GLY A 4 9.50 5.31 6.39
CA GLY A 4 10.50 4.82 7.35
C GLY A 4 10.84 3.34 7.22
N TYR A 5 10.20 2.62 6.28
CA TYR A 5 10.38 1.19 6.08
C TYR A 5 10.93 0.88 4.69
N VAL A 6 11.79 -0.13 4.61
CA VAL A 6 12.22 -0.72 3.35
C VAL A 6 11.25 -1.83 2.98
N TRP A 7 10.54 -1.65 1.87
CA TRP A 7 9.66 -2.68 1.30
C TRP A 7 10.48 -3.63 0.41
N LEU A 8 10.24 -4.93 0.57
CA LEU A 8 10.94 -5.97 -0.17
C LEU A 8 9.92 -6.98 -0.71
N ALA A 9 9.91 -7.15 -2.03
CA ALA A 9 9.17 -8.23 -2.67
C ALA A 9 10.02 -9.52 -2.65
N THR A 10 9.45 -10.62 -2.18
CA THR A 10 10.15 -11.91 -2.09
C THR A 10 10.05 -12.73 -3.38
N GLY A 11 9.19 -12.35 -4.34
CA GLY A 11 9.03 -13.05 -5.61
C GLY A 11 8.21 -14.35 -5.53
N GLY A 12 7.38 -14.49 -4.49
CA GLY A 12 6.39 -15.57 -4.33
C GLY A 12 6.54 -16.38 -3.03
N LYS A 13 5.50 -17.13 -2.67
CA LYS A 13 5.41 -17.86 -1.39
C LYS A 13 6.55 -18.85 -1.10
N SER A 14 7.13 -19.45 -2.14
CA SER A 14 8.23 -20.43 -2.02
C SER A 14 9.61 -19.81 -1.80
N GLN A 15 9.70 -18.48 -1.85
CA GLN A 15 10.96 -17.73 -1.78
C GLN A 15 11.36 -17.32 -0.36
N LEU A 16 10.49 -17.57 0.63
CA LEU A 16 10.80 -17.39 2.05
C LEU A 16 11.76 -18.49 2.54
N ARG A 17 12.96 -18.53 1.97
CA ARG A 17 14.03 -19.49 2.28
C ARG A 17 15.12 -18.80 3.08
N GLU A 18 15.70 -19.53 4.02
CA GLU A 18 16.78 -19.03 4.88
C GLU A 18 17.94 -18.44 4.06
N GLU A 19 18.41 -19.14 3.02
CA GLU A 19 19.50 -18.70 2.15
C GLU A 19 19.29 -17.29 1.58
N LYS A 20 18.04 -16.97 1.20
CA LYS A 20 17.69 -15.66 0.64
C LYS A 20 17.50 -14.60 1.71
N LEU A 21 17.05 -14.99 2.90
CA LEU A 21 16.73 -14.08 3.98
C LEU A 21 17.91 -13.80 4.93
N ARG A 22 19.01 -14.56 4.83
CA ARG A 22 20.25 -14.32 5.59
C ARG A 22 20.77 -12.88 5.46
N VAL A 23 20.51 -12.20 4.35
CA VAL A 23 20.85 -10.78 4.17
C VAL A 23 20.12 -9.84 5.15
N LEU A 24 19.04 -10.32 5.78
CA LEU A 24 18.25 -9.60 6.78
C LEU A 24 18.67 -9.91 8.23
N THR A 25 19.80 -10.61 8.42
CA THR A 25 20.31 -10.95 9.75
C THR A 25 20.41 -9.72 10.65
N GLY A 26 19.92 -9.85 11.90
CA GLY A 26 19.91 -8.76 12.88
C GLY A 26 18.83 -7.69 12.65
N ARG A 27 17.99 -7.80 11.61
CA ARG A 27 16.85 -6.90 11.39
C ARG A 27 15.56 -7.48 11.99
N THR A 28 14.61 -6.58 12.28
CA THR A 28 13.21 -6.96 12.51
C THR A 28 12.49 -6.89 11.18
N VAL A 29 11.89 -8.01 10.78
CA VAL A 29 11.23 -8.16 9.48
C VAL A 29 9.74 -8.42 9.72
N LEU A 30 8.89 -7.55 9.17
CA LEU A 30 7.45 -7.73 9.15
C LEU A 30 7.06 -8.36 7.80
N LEU A 31 6.47 -9.54 7.85
CA LEU A 31 6.11 -10.34 6.70
C LEU A 31 4.61 -10.20 6.44
N PHE A 32 4.25 -9.94 5.18
CA PHE A 32 2.88 -9.89 4.69
C PHE A 32 2.68 -11.01 3.67
N PRO A 33 2.21 -12.19 4.09
CA PRO A 33 1.94 -13.30 3.18
C PRO A 33 0.69 -13.02 2.34
N ASP A 34 0.58 -13.70 1.19
CA ASP A 34 -0.66 -13.78 0.40
C ASP A 34 -1.81 -14.34 1.25
N ALA A 35 -3.05 -14.15 0.79
CA ALA A 35 -4.25 -14.58 1.50
C ALA A 35 -4.32 -16.09 1.82
N ASP A 36 -3.60 -16.96 1.10
CA ASP A 36 -3.46 -18.40 1.38
C ASP A 36 -2.11 -18.77 2.04
N GLY A 37 -1.21 -17.81 2.22
CA GLY A 37 0.17 -18.04 2.64
C GLY A 37 0.43 -17.95 4.15
N TYR A 38 -0.54 -17.50 4.95
CA TYR A 38 -0.34 -17.17 6.36
C TYR A 38 0.24 -18.33 7.19
N ALA A 39 -0.37 -19.52 7.11
CA ALA A 39 0.04 -20.68 7.91
C ALA A 39 1.46 -21.14 7.55
N GLU A 40 1.77 -21.24 6.25
CA GLU A 40 3.10 -21.65 5.75
C GLU A 40 4.18 -20.67 6.19
N TRP A 41 3.93 -19.37 6.05
CA TRP A 41 4.88 -18.33 6.42
C TRP A 41 5.06 -18.23 7.93
N LYS A 42 3.99 -18.42 8.72
CA LYS A 42 4.07 -18.46 10.19
C LYS A 42 4.92 -19.63 10.68
N GLN A 43 4.75 -20.81 10.10
CA GLN A 43 5.58 -21.96 10.41
C GLN A 43 7.06 -21.68 10.10
N ARG A 44 7.36 -21.16 8.90
CA ARG A 44 8.73 -20.83 8.50
C ARG A 44 9.35 -19.75 9.36
N ALA A 45 8.60 -18.70 9.70
CA ALA A 45 9.06 -17.64 10.59
C ALA A 45 9.37 -18.14 11.99
N GLY A 46 8.60 -19.10 12.50
CA GLY A 46 8.90 -19.78 13.77
C GLY A 46 10.23 -20.55 13.77
N SER A 47 10.71 -20.97 12.60
CA SER A 47 12.00 -21.64 12.43
C SER A 47 13.17 -20.69 12.11
N MET A 48 12.92 -19.40 11.89
CA MET A 48 13.97 -18.43 11.58
C MET A 48 14.65 -17.91 12.84
N ASN A 49 15.96 -18.13 12.97
CA ASN A 49 16.77 -17.71 14.12
C ASN A 49 17.71 -16.51 13.84
N PHE A 50 17.92 -16.15 12.57
CA PHE A 50 18.88 -15.12 12.16
C PHE A 50 18.27 -13.70 12.13
N CYS A 51 16.94 -13.58 12.04
CA CYS A 51 16.22 -12.31 12.09
C CYS A 51 14.96 -12.43 12.93
N LYS A 52 14.49 -11.31 13.49
CA LYS A 52 13.21 -11.28 14.19
C LYS A 52 12.08 -11.16 13.16
N ALA A 53 11.51 -12.29 12.76
CA ALA A 53 10.41 -12.34 11.81
C ALA A 53 9.05 -12.27 12.51
N ILE A 54 8.19 -11.36 12.07
CA ILE A 54 6.81 -11.21 12.56
C ILE A 54 5.89 -11.37 11.34
N VAL A 55 4.96 -12.32 11.39
CA VAL A 55 4.00 -12.54 10.30
C VAL A 55 2.70 -11.81 10.61
N SER A 56 2.31 -10.89 9.73
CA SER A 56 1.06 -10.15 9.83
C SER A 56 -0.12 -11.05 9.47
N ASP A 57 -1.19 -10.98 10.27
CA ASP A 57 -2.47 -11.66 10.04
C ASP A 57 -3.53 -10.73 9.44
N ILE A 58 -3.14 -9.54 8.98
CA ILE A 58 -4.08 -8.52 8.51
C ILE A 58 -4.87 -9.01 7.29
N ILE A 59 -4.23 -9.64 6.31
CA ILE A 59 -4.91 -10.16 5.12
C ILE A 59 -5.75 -11.38 5.49
N GLU A 60 -5.18 -12.30 6.28
CA GLU A 60 -5.88 -13.51 6.75
C GLU A 60 -7.22 -13.17 7.44
N LYS A 61 -7.23 -12.13 8.28
CA LYS A 61 -8.43 -11.74 9.06
C LYS A 61 -9.40 -10.85 8.31
N ASN A 62 -8.92 -10.01 7.38
CA ASN A 62 -9.74 -8.96 6.77
C ASN A 62 -10.11 -9.22 5.30
N ALA A 63 -9.44 -10.16 4.62
CA ALA A 63 -9.79 -10.50 3.24
C ALA A 63 -11.14 -11.23 3.17
N THR A 64 -12.00 -10.78 2.26
CA THR A 64 -13.26 -11.46 1.93
C THR A 64 -13.00 -12.83 1.29
N PRO A 65 -13.97 -13.77 1.31
CA PRO A 65 -13.80 -15.08 0.67
C PRO A 65 -13.40 -14.99 -0.81
N LYS A 66 -13.92 -13.98 -1.54
CA LYS A 66 -13.55 -13.72 -2.93
C LYS A 66 -12.08 -13.29 -3.04
N GLN A 67 -11.65 -12.33 -2.22
CA GLN A 67 -10.26 -11.89 -2.17
C GLN A 67 -9.28 -13.01 -1.79
N LYS A 68 -9.71 -13.92 -0.89
CA LYS A 68 -8.91 -15.12 -0.57
C LYS A 68 -8.79 -16.06 -1.77
N ALA A 69 -9.86 -16.26 -2.52
CA ALA A 69 -9.85 -17.06 -3.75
C ALA A 69 -9.01 -16.40 -4.88
N ASP A 70 -8.97 -15.07 -4.91
CA ASP A 70 -8.17 -14.29 -5.85
C ASP A 70 -6.69 -14.17 -5.43
N HIS A 71 -6.29 -14.80 -4.32
CA HIS A 71 -4.92 -14.81 -3.79
C HIS A 71 -4.29 -13.42 -3.62
N ILE A 72 -5.08 -12.45 -3.15
CA ILE A 72 -4.60 -11.07 -3.02
C ILE A 72 -3.40 -10.96 -2.08
N ASP A 73 -2.53 -10.00 -2.39
CA ASP A 73 -1.41 -9.63 -1.53
C ASP A 73 -1.67 -8.34 -0.74
N ILE A 74 -0.65 -7.84 -0.03
CA ILE A 74 -0.77 -6.61 0.77
C ILE A 74 -0.94 -5.35 -0.09
N ALA A 75 -0.35 -5.32 -1.29
CA ALA A 75 -0.49 -4.19 -2.20
C ALA A 75 -1.93 -4.12 -2.71
N ASP A 76 -2.48 -5.24 -3.17
CA ASP A 76 -3.89 -5.34 -3.55
C ASP A 76 -4.79 -4.91 -2.41
N TRP A 77 -4.56 -5.43 -1.20
CA TRP A 77 -5.35 -5.10 -0.04
C TRP A 77 -5.32 -3.60 0.26
N ILE A 78 -4.15 -2.97 0.25
CA ILE A 78 -4.00 -1.52 0.43
C ILE A 78 -4.75 -0.76 -0.66
N ILE A 79 -4.64 -1.17 -1.93
CA ILE A 79 -5.35 -0.55 -3.05
C ILE A 79 -6.87 -0.65 -2.85
N TYR A 80 -7.39 -1.80 -2.41
CA TYR A 80 -8.81 -1.95 -2.07
C TYR A 80 -9.23 -0.98 -0.96
N GLN A 81 -8.45 -0.90 0.13
CA GLN A 81 -8.77 0.02 1.22
C GLN A 81 -8.75 1.49 0.78
N ILE A 82 -7.83 1.88 -0.12
CA ILE A 82 -7.80 3.24 -0.69
C ILE A 82 -9.05 3.50 -1.52
N ARG A 83 -9.41 2.58 -2.41
CA ARG A 83 -10.59 2.72 -3.29
C ARG A 83 -11.90 2.78 -2.51
N GLU A 84 -11.97 2.08 -1.37
CA GLU A 84 -13.11 2.11 -0.45
C GLU A 84 -13.07 3.29 0.54
N GLY A 85 -12.05 4.16 0.47
CA GLY A 85 -11.90 5.33 1.35
C GLY A 85 -11.57 4.97 2.81
N LYS A 86 -11.14 3.74 3.08
CA LYS A 86 -10.81 3.21 4.41
C LYS A 86 -9.38 3.50 4.86
N LEU A 87 -8.45 3.72 3.90
CA LEU A 87 -7.09 4.18 4.17
C LEU A 87 -6.86 5.56 3.55
N MET A 88 -6.60 6.56 4.40
CA MET A 88 -6.05 7.85 3.97
C MET A 88 -4.57 7.65 3.69
N CYS A 89 -4.19 7.58 2.42
CA CYS A 89 -2.78 7.61 2.06
C CYS A 89 -2.24 9.03 2.26
N THR A 90 -0.91 9.17 2.41
CA THR A 90 -0.15 10.42 2.19
C THR A 90 -0.36 11.07 0.81
N ALA A 91 -1.32 10.55 0.04
CA ALA A 91 -2.17 11.26 -0.89
C ALA A 91 -2.92 12.45 -0.26
N ASP A 92 -2.62 12.91 0.96
CA ASP A 92 -3.15 14.18 1.49
C ASP A 92 -2.99 15.32 0.46
N HIS A 93 -1.89 15.38 -0.29
CA HIS A 93 -1.72 16.38 -1.35
C HIS A 93 -2.51 16.11 -2.63
N LEU A 94 -2.65 14.85 -3.06
CA LEU A 94 -3.38 14.52 -4.29
C LEU A 94 -4.89 14.56 -4.05
N VAL A 95 -5.36 14.04 -2.93
CA VAL A 95 -6.76 14.12 -2.48
C VAL A 95 -7.15 15.56 -2.18
N GLU A 96 -6.28 16.38 -1.59
CA GLU A 96 -6.57 17.82 -1.41
C GLU A 96 -6.54 18.56 -2.75
N ALA A 97 -5.58 18.27 -3.65
CA ALA A 97 -5.57 18.86 -4.99
C ALA A 97 -6.83 18.47 -5.79
N GLU A 98 -7.28 17.22 -5.71
CA GLU A 98 -8.53 16.75 -6.32
C GLU A 98 -9.76 17.44 -5.72
N LYS A 99 -9.82 17.59 -4.38
CA LYS A 99 -10.89 18.35 -3.70
C LYS A 99 -10.90 19.82 -4.09
N ILE A 100 -9.73 20.45 -4.19
CA ILE A 100 -9.59 21.84 -4.64
C ILE A 100 -10.06 21.95 -6.10
N LEU A 101 -9.66 21.02 -6.96
CA LEU A 101 -10.05 21.00 -8.36
C LEU A 101 -11.57 20.87 -8.51
N GLN A 102 -12.21 19.99 -7.73
CA GLN A 102 -13.67 19.87 -7.70
C GLN A 102 -14.35 21.20 -7.34
N ARG A 103 -13.88 21.89 -6.27
CA ARG A 103 -14.40 23.22 -5.91
C ARG A 103 -14.17 24.27 -7.00
N MET A 104 -13.07 24.19 -7.74
CA MET A 104 -12.79 25.09 -8.85
C MET A 104 -13.71 24.82 -10.04
N MET A 105 -14.01 23.55 -10.34
CA MET A 105 -14.95 23.14 -11.37
C MET A 105 -16.40 23.55 -11.05
N GLU A 106 -16.81 23.46 -9.78
CA GLU A 106 -18.12 23.96 -9.33
C GLU A 106 -18.28 25.46 -9.59
N LYS A 107 -17.19 26.24 -9.44
CA LYS A 107 -17.20 27.68 -9.68
C LYS A 107 -17.07 28.04 -11.17
N ASN A 108 -16.40 27.20 -11.95
CA ASN A 108 -16.20 27.43 -13.37
C ASN A 108 -16.28 26.11 -14.16
N PRO A 109 -17.42 25.79 -14.77
CA PRO A 109 -17.60 24.58 -15.56
C PRO A 109 -16.65 24.45 -16.76
N LEU A 110 -16.09 25.56 -17.26
CA LEU A 110 -15.16 25.56 -18.39
C LEU A 110 -13.79 24.94 -18.05
N LEU A 111 -13.46 24.83 -16.75
CA LEU A 111 -12.23 24.18 -16.31
C LEU A 111 -12.19 22.69 -16.69
N GLN A 112 -13.34 22.00 -16.64
CA GLN A 112 -13.42 20.61 -17.10
C GLN A 112 -13.08 20.51 -18.60
N LYS A 113 -13.65 21.40 -19.41
CA LYS A 113 -13.39 21.43 -20.85
C LYS A 113 -11.90 21.66 -21.17
N LEU A 114 -11.22 22.52 -20.42
CA LEU A 114 -9.79 22.75 -20.58
C LEU A 114 -8.95 21.54 -20.21
N ILE A 115 -9.34 20.81 -19.15
CA ILE A 115 -8.67 19.56 -18.75
C ILE A 115 -8.81 18.52 -19.85
N ASP A 116 -10.02 18.39 -20.42
CA ASP A 116 -10.32 17.42 -21.47
C ASP A 116 -9.62 17.76 -22.79
N ASP A 117 -9.68 19.03 -23.23
CA ASP A 117 -9.10 19.48 -24.50
C ASP A 117 -7.55 19.43 -24.48
N LEU A 118 -6.94 19.50 -23.30
CA LEU A 118 -5.48 19.57 -23.11
C LEU A 118 -4.87 18.35 -22.42
N ASP A 119 -5.68 17.33 -22.10
CA ASP A 119 -5.28 16.07 -21.43
C ASP A 119 -4.46 16.31 -20.13
N LEU A 120 -4.93 17.23 -19.29
CA LEU A 120 -4.19 17.67 -18.10
C LEU A 120 -4.33 16.66 -16.95
N VAL A 121 -3.20 16.33 -16.32
CA VAL A 121 -3.16 15.46 -15.12
C VAL A 121 -2.71 16.22 -13.88
N PRO A 122 -3.29 15.96 -12.70
CA PRO A 122 -2.83 16.56 -11.44
C PRO A 122 -1.41 16.12 -11.12
N VAL A 123 -0.50 17.07 -10.87
CA VAL A 123 0.88 16.81 -10.45
C VAL A 123 1.14 17.56 -9.12
N GLY A 124 1.75 16.86 -8.15
CA GLY A 124 1.73 17.18 -6.72
C GLY A 124 1.91 18.66 -6.35
N ALA A 125 0.89 19.24 -5.71
CA ALA A 125 0.96 20.57 -5.12
C ALA A 125 1.61 20.50 -3.72
N SER A 126 2.79 21.12 -3.57
CA SER A 126 3.38 21.39 -2.24
C SER A 126 2.49 22.38 -1.47
N PRO A 127 2.47 22.33 -0.12
CA PRO A 127 1.59 23.22 0.65
C PRO A 127 2.05 24.67 0.51
N ILE A 128 1.15 25.54 0.04
CA ILE A 128 1.29 26.98 0.24
C ILE A 128 1.13 27.21 1.74
N ARG A 129 2.26 27.41 2.44
CA ARG A 129 2.25 27.89 3.82
C ARG A 129 1.65 29.29 3.81
N TYR A 130 0.40 29.42 4.23
CA TYR A 130 -0.06 30.67 4.82
C TYR A 130 0.53 30.71 6.24
N GLY A 131 1.54 31.54 6.40
CA GLY A 131 2.01 31.92 7.73
C GLY A 131 1.02 32.91 8.32
N ASP A 132 0.67 32.67 9.58
CA ASP A 132 0.38 33.68 10.59
C ASP A 132 1.21 33.32 11.83
#